data_AF-A0A814MDN3-F1
#
_entry.id   AF-A0A814MDN3-F1
#
_cell.length_a   1.000
_cell.length_b   1.000
_cell.length_c   1.000
_cell.angle_alpha   90.00
_cell.angle_beta   90.00
_cell.angle_gamma   90.00
#
_symmetry.space_group_name_H-M   'P 1'
#
loop_
_entity.id
_entity.type
_entity.pdbx_description
1 polymer ?
#
loop_
_entity_poly.entity_id
_entity_poly.type
_entity_poly.pdbx_seq_one_letter_code
_entity_poly.pdbx_strand_id
1 'polypeptide(L)'
;NTDINKFIECAKHIEKINQASSVKWFLTSDSKKVIDILSADYGQLIIKGKGNIGHVLSGSNYYSRTVMDVELLSKANEIIITGGSTFGFVSSMKKQILPYFVEGKRNETEQPCRRMNFNKPPRRPQGYSLI
;
A
#
# COMPACT_ATOMS: atom_id res chain seq x y z
N ASN A 1 -14.23 -4.65 2.75
CA ASN A 1 -13.67 -5.90 3.32
C ASN A 1 -12.83 -6.69 2.33
N THR A 2 -13.25 -6.86 1.07
CA THR A 2 -12.50 -7.64 0.07
C THR A 2 -11.09 -7.12 -0.23
N ASP A 3 -10.86 -5.80 -0.17
CA ASP A 3 -9.58 -5.21 -0.60
C ASP A 3 -8.49 -5.29 0.46
N ILE A 4 -8.88 -5.21 1.73
CA ILE A 4 -7.97 -5.34 2.87
C ILE A 4 -7.42 -6.77 2.92
N ASN A 5 -8.28 -7.78 2.75
CA ASN A 5 -7.86 -9.18 2.75
C ASN A 5 -6.87 -9.47 1.60
N LYS A 6 -7.10 -8.91 0.42
CA LYS A 6 -6.17 -9.07 -0.71
C LYS A 6 -4.85 -8.33 -0.49
N PHE A 7 -4.89 -7.17 0.15
CA PHE A 7 -3.66 -6.46 0.55
C PHE A 7 -2.83 -7.33 1.51
N ILE A 8 -3.49 -7.96 2.47
CA ILE A 8 -2.88 -8.90 3.41
C ILE A 8 -2.27 -10.10 2.67
N GLU A 9 -3.00 -10.72 1.76
CA GLU A 9 -2.49 -11.84 0.95
C GLU A 9 -1.28 -11.43 0.12
N CYS A 10 -1.31 -10.23 -0.47
CA CYS A 10 -0.19 -9.65 -1.20
C CYS A 10 1.04 -9.45 -0.32
N ALA A 11 0.85 -8.90 0.89
CA ALA A 11 1.94 -8.70 1.84
C ALA A 11 2.64 -10.03 2.14
N LYS A 12 1.88 -11.06 2.55
CA LYS A 12 2.41 -12.41 2.81
C LYS A 12 3.11 -13.03 1.60
N HIS A 13 2.57 -12.82 0.41
CA HIS A 13 3.17 -13.32 -0.82
C HIS A 13 4.54 -12.69 -1.09
N ILE A 14 4.69 -11.39 -0.88
CA ILE A 14 5.95 -10.66 -1.04
C ILE A 14 6.97 -11.10 0.01
N GLU A 15 6.55 -11.25 1.27
CA GLU A 15 7.42 -11.77 2.34
C GLU A 15 7.99 -13.14 1.96
N LYS A 16 7.16 -14.02 1.40
CA LYS A 16 7.55 -15.36 0.94
C LYS A 16 8.54 -15.31 -0.22
N ILE A 17 8.29 -14.48 -1.25
CA ILE A 17 9.19 -14.34 -2.41
C ILE A 17 10.55 -13.79 -1.97
N ASN A 18 10.55 -12.84 -1.05
CA ASN A 18 11.77 -12.19 -0.55
C ASN A 18 12.46 -12.98 0.58
N GLN A 19 11.94 -14.15 0.96
CA GLN A 19 12.48 -15.01 2.01
C GLN A 19 12.76 -14.24 3.32
N ALA A 20 11.89 -13.30 3.65
CA ALA A 20 12.11 -12.40 4.79
C ALA A 20 11.87 -13.13 6.12
N SER A 21 12.90 -13.17 6.98
CA SER A 21 12.81 -13.78 8.32
C SER A 21 12.22 -12.84 9.38
N SER A 22 12.27 -11.53 9.15
CA SER A 22 11.68 -10.49 9.99
C SER A 22 11.21 -9.34 9.11
N VAL A 23 9.98 -8.85 9.36
CA VAL A 23 9.34 -7.83 8.54
C VAL A 23 8.77 -6.74 9.43
N LYS A 24 8.98 -5.49 9.04
CA LYS A 24 8.30 -4.33 9.60
C LYS A 24 7.51 -3.62 8.52
N TRP A 25 6.24 -3.37 8.79
CA TRP A 25 5.30 -2.76 7.87
C TRP A 25 5.09 -1.29 8.23
N PHE A 26 5.41 -0.38 7.33
CA PHE A 26 4.93 0.99 7.44
C PHE A 26 3.60 1.11 6.71
N LEU A 27 2.55 1.54 7.41
CA LEU A 27 1.20 1.54 6.87
C LEU A 27 0.60 2.94 6.89
N THR A 28 -0.01 3.33 5.77
CA THR A 28 -0.64 4.64 5.63
C THR A 28 -1.91 4.49 4.77
N SER A 29 -3.03 5.03 5.27
CA SER A 29 -4.33 5.10 4.61
C SER A 29 -5.13 6.29 5.16
N ASP A 30 -5.93 6.90 4.30
CA ASP A 30 -6.96 7.90 4.62
C ASP A 30 -8.12 7.30 5.44
N SER A 31 -8.36 6.01 5.30
CA SER A 31 -9.36 5.30 6.06
C SER A 31 -8.82 4.81 7.40
N LYS A 32 -9.21 5.49 8.49
CA LYS A 32 -8.92 5.03 9.86
C LYS A 32 -9.37 3.59 10.10
N LYS A 33 -10.53 3.20 9.53
CA LYS A 33 -11.04 1.82 9.63
C LYS A 33 -10.08 0.79 9.02
N VAL A 34 -9.43 1.12 7.91
CA VAL A 34 -8.43 0.24 7.28
C VAL A 34 -7.19 0.12 8.17
N ILE A 35 -6.71 1.23 8.74
CA ILE A 35 -5.59 1.23 9.70
C ILE A 35 -5.91 0.35 10.90
N ASP A 36 -7.11 0.48 11.47
CA ASP A 36 -7.52 -0.25 12.67
C ASP A 36 -7.61 -1.76 12.41
N ILE A 37 -8.20 -2.18 11.27
CA ILE A 37 -8.27 -3.59 10.88
C ILE A 37 -6.87 -4.18 10.69
N LEU A 38 -6.01 -3.50 9.92
CA LEU A 38 -4.64 -3.99 9.67
C LEU A 38 -3.80 -3.98 10.96
N SER A 39 -4.03 -3.03 11.85
CA SER A 39 -3.37 -2.97 13.17
C SER A 39 -3.81 -4.07 14.13
N ALA A 40 -5.03 -4.60 14.01
CA ALA A 40 -5.48 -5.73 14.81
C ALA A 40 -4.79 -7.02 14.36
N ASP A 41 -4.69 -7.23 13.05
CA ASP A 41 -4.14 -8.47 12.46
C ASP A 41 -2.60 -8.49 12.40
N TYR A 42 -1.96 -7.31 12.28
CA TYR A 42 -0.51 -7.15 12.09
C TYR A 42 0.12 -6.20 13.12
N GLY A 43 -0.54 -5.92 14.23
CA GLY A 43 -0.13 -4.87 15.18
C GLY A 43 1.30 -4.96 15.69
N GLN A 44 1.83 -6.18 15.82
CA GLN A 44 3.22 -6.46 16.23
C GLN A 44 4.27 -6.17 15.14
N LEU A 45 3.86 -6.12 13.87
CA LEU A 45 4.74 -5.91 12.73
C LEU A 45 4.60 -4.49 12.14
N ILE A 46 3.55 -3.75 12.49
CA ILE A 46 3.29 -2.42 11.94
C ILE A 46 4.00 -1.32 12.74
N ILE A 47 4.84 -0.54 12.04
CA ILE A 47 5.29 0.78 12.49
C ILE A 47 4.11 1.75 12.31
N LYS A 48 3.39 2.01 13.40
CA LYS A 48 2.24 2.93 13.39
C LYS A 48 2.73 4.38 13.28
N GLY A 49 2.44 5.03 12.15
CA GLY A 49 2.50 6.49 12.07
C GLY A 49 1.30 7.09 12.81
N LYS A 50 1.52 8.05 13.72
CA LYS A 50 0.43 8.85 14.30
C LYS A 50 0.07 9.98 13.34
N GLY A 51 -1.14 9.99 12.80
CA GLY A 51 -1.71 11.11 12.03
C GLY A 51 -2.71 10.68 10.97
N ASN A 52 -3.68 11.54 10.66
CA ASN A 52 -4.56 11.34 9.51
C ASN A 52 -3.76 11.58 8.23
N ILE A 53 -3.93 10.75 7.20
CA ILE A 53 -3.41 11.06 5.87
C ILE A 53 -3.97 12.41 5.43
N GLY A 54 -3.08 13.29 4.98
CA GLY A 54 -3.44 14.63 4.58
C GLY A 54 -4.07 14.79 3.20
N HIS A 55 -4.24 13.71 2.44
CA HIS A 55 -4.68 13.77 1.04
C HIS A 55 -6.14 14.21 0.83
N VAL A 56 -7.00 14.09 1.84
CA VAL A 56 -8.44 14.36 1.69
C VAL A 56 -8.84 15.74 2.23
N LEU A 57 -7.97 16.38 3.04
CA LEU A 57 -8.29 17.65 3.71
C LEU A 57 -7.30 18.74 3.29
N SER A 58 -7.82 19.77 2.63
CA SER A 58 -7.09 20.97 2.21
C SER A 58 -6.67 21.80 3.43
N GLY A 59 -5.51 21.50 3.99
CA GLY A 59 -4.86 22.32 5.02
C GLY A 59 -3.34 22.13 5.05
N SER A 60 -2.60 23.19 5.36
CA SER A 60 -1.12 23.21 5.35
C SER A 60 -0.48 22.15 6.27
N ASN A 61 -1.10 21.89 7.43
CA ASN A 61 -0.63 20.88 8.39
C ASN A 61 -0.78 19.44 7.88
N TYR A 62 -1.65 19.21 6.89
CA TYR A 62 -1.90 17.90 6.30
C TYR A 62 -0.88 17.57 5.20
N TYR A 63 -0.39 18.59 4.49
CA TYR A 63 0.61 18.45 3.45
C TYR A 63 1.96 17.93 3.98
N SER A 64 2.42 18.46 5.13
CA SER A 64 3.67 18.00 5.75
C SER A 64 3.62 16.52 6.12
N ARG A 65 2.47 16.04 6.59
CA ARG A 65 2.25 14.61 6.87
C ARG A 65 2.35 13.76 5.61
N THR A 66 1.70 14.19 4.53
CA THR A 66 1.81 13.51 3.22
C THR A 66 3.26 13.42 2.77
N VAL A 67 4.04 14.50 2.85
CA VAL A 67 5.46 14.51 2.47
C VAL A 67 6.27 13.53 3.33
N MET A 68 6.02 13.49 4.64
CA MET A 68 6.68 12.53 5.55
C MET A 68 6.32 11.09 5.20
N ASP A 69 5.05 10.79 4.91
CA ASP A 69 4.64 9.43 4.58
C ASP A 69 5.22 8.98 3.22
N VAL A 70 5.36 9.88 2.24
CA VAL A 70 6.11 9.60 1.00
C VAL A 70 7.56 9.28 1.31
N GLU A 71 8.22 10.09 2.14
CA GLU A 71 9.63 9.88 2.50
C GLU A 71 9.81 8.53 3.19
N LEU A 72 8.98 8.21 4.18
CA LEU A 72 9.05 6.96 4.93
C LEU A 72 8.77 5.74 4.04
N LEU A 73 7.75 5.80 3.17
CA LEU A 73 7.51 4.72 2.21
C LEU A 73 8.67 4.52 1.24
N SER A 74 9.32 5.60 0.82
CA SER A 74 10.48 5.50 -0.09
C SER A 74 11.69 4.79 0.54
N LYS A 75 11.73 4.65 1.88
CA LYS A 75 12.76 3.88 2.59
C LYS A 75 12.43 2.39 2.71
N ALA A 76 11.18 1.99 2.55
CA ALA A 76 10.77 0.58 2.68
C ALA A 76 11.49 -0.29 1.64
N ASN A 77 11.77 -1.56 1.94
CA ASN A 77 12.39 -2.48 0.96
C ASN A 77 11.47 -2.73 -0.23
N GLU A 78 10.18 -2.89 0.05
CA GLU A 78 9.12 -3.08 -0.93
C GLU A 78 7.96 -2.15 -0.67
N ILE A 79 7.23 -1.80 -1.73
CA ILE A 79 6.07 -0.92 -1.67
C ILE A 79 4.88 -1.63 -2.28
N ILE A 80 3.77 -1.67 -1.54
CA ILE A 80 2.48 -2.24 -1.98
C ILE A 80 1.47 -1.11 -2.10
N ILE A 81 0.72 -1.07 -3.20
CA ILE A 81 -0.33 -0.07 -3.45
C ILE A 81 -1.67 -0.72 -3.79
N THR A 82 -2.76 -0.02 -3.52
CA THR A 82 -4.13 -0.40 -3.91
C THR A 82 -4.74 0.68 -4.81
N GLY A 83 -5.73 0.31 -5.63
CA GLY A 83 -6.66 1.26 -6.27
C GLY A 83 -6.08 2.32 -7.22
N GLY A 84 -4.83 2.17 -7.69
CA GLY A 84 -4.17 3.20 -8.49
C GLY A 84 -3.66 4.39 -7.67
N SER A 85 -3.33 4.19 -6.38
CA SER A 85 -2.78 5.23 -5.51
C SER A 85 -1.55 5.91 -6.11
N THR A 86 -1.72 7.20 -6.47
CA THR A 86 -0.64 8.05 -6.99
C THR A 86 0.41 8.34 -5.93
N PHE A 87 0.02 8.38 -4.65
CA PHE A 87 0.91 8.60 -3.52
C PHE A 87 1.92 7.46 -3.34
N GLY A 88 1.44 6.21 -3.37
CA GLY A 88 2.33 5.04 -3.32
C GLY A 88 3.21 4.96 -4.57
N PHE A 89 2.67 5.35 -5.73
CA PHE A 89 3.44 5.45 -6.96
C PHE A 89 4.56 6.50 -6.88
N VAL A 90 4.30 7.72 -6.39
CA VAL A 90 5.32 8.77 -6.19
C VAL A 90 6.42 8.30 -5.25
N SER A 91 6.06 7.63 -4.15
CA SER A 91 7.02 7.05 -3.20
C SER A 91 7.92 6.00 -3.87
N SER A 92 7.34 5.18 -4.75
CA SER A 92 8.05 4.16 -5.52
C SER A 92 9.02 4.76 -6.54
N MET A 93 8.61 5.84 -7.23
CA MET A 93 9.48 6.58 -8.15
C MET A 93 10.69 7.18 -7.42
N LYS A 94 10.47 7.74 -6.22
CA LYS A 94 11.56 8.24 -5.38
C LYS A 94 12.55 7.16 -4.95
N LYS A 95 12.04 5.95 -4.65
CA LYS A 95 12.86 4.77 -4.34
C LYS A 95 13.54 4.18 -5.59
N GLN A 96 13.11 4.55 -6.79
CA GLN A 96 13.52 3.96 -8.07
C GLN A 96 13.16 2.48 -8.21
N ILE A 97 12.06 2.06 -7.58
CA ILE A 97 11.48 0.73 -7.78
C ILE A 97 10.01 0.85 -8.11
N LEU A 98 9.49 -0.02 -8.98
CA LEU A 98 8.05 -0.08 -9.23
C LEU A 98 7.34 -0.75 -8.05
N PRO A 99 6.11 -0.36 -7.67
CA PRO A 99 5.42 -0.96 -6.54
C PRO A 99 4.77 -2.29 -6.94
N TYR A 100 4.47 -3.13 -5.97
CA TYR A 100 3.46 -4.18 -6.13
C TYR A 100 2.07 -3.56 -6.04
N PHE A 101 1.12 -4.02 -6.85
CA PHE A 101 -0.25 -3.57 -6.76
C PHE A 101 -1.23 -4.71 -6.58
N VAL A 102 -2.23 -4.49 -5.72
CA VAL A 102 -3.28 -5.46 -5.42
C VAL A 102 -4.28 -5.53 -6.57
N GLU A 103 -4.55 -6.73 -7.07
CA GLU A 103 -5.45 -6.93 -8.21
C GLU A 103 -6.92 -7.10 -7.80
N GLY A 104 -7.79 -6.33 -8.43
CA GLY A 104 -9.20 -6.28 -8.03
C GLY A 104 -10.10 -7.39 -8.57
N LYS A 105 -9.77 -8.12 -9.65
CA LYS A 105 -10.57 -9.26 -10.13
C LYS A 105 -9.82 -10.23 -11.06
N ARG A 106 -10.20 -11.51 -10.91
CA ARG A 106 -9.67 -12.77 -11.45
C ARG A 106 -9.48 -12.80 -12.97
N ASN A 107 -8.34 -13.35 -13.41
CA ASN A 107 -8.28 -14.53 -14.27
C ASN A 107 -6.89 -15.20 -14.14
N GLU A 108 -6.91 -16.51 -13.87
CA GLU A 108 -5.88 -17.54 -14.16
C GLU A 108 -4.47 -17.48 -13.53
N THR A 109 -4.12 -16.51 -12.69
CA THR A 109 -2.87 -16.59 -11.93
C THR A 109 -3.16 -16.51 -10.43
N GLU A 110 -2.72 -17.53 -9.67
CA GLU A 110 -2.92 -17.72 -8.22
C GLU A 110 -2.26 -16.63 -7.34
N GLN A 111 -1.85 -15.50 -7.92
CA GLN A 111 -1.04 -14.50 -7.23
C GLN A 111 -1.90 -13.32 -6.75
N PRO A 112 -1.89 -12.98 -5.45
CA PRO A 112 -2.75 -11.93 -4.88
C PRO A 112 -2.38 -10.50 -5.34
N CYS A 113 -1.19 -10.33 -5.91
CA CYS A 113 -0.72 -9.08 -6.48
C CYS A 113 0.43 -9.33 -7.46
N ARG A 114 0.80 -8.28 -8.21
CA ARG A 114 1.96 -8.32 -9.11
C ARG A 114 2.79 -7.06 -9.03
N ARG A 115 4.07 -7.18 -9.40
CA ARG A 115 4.95 -6.03 -9.62
C ARG A 115 4.39 -5.21 -10.78
N MET A 116 4.26 -3.91 -10.58
CA MET A 116 3.87 -3.00 -11.66
C MET A 116 4.92 -3.03 -12.78
N ASN A 117 4.46 -2.87 -14.01
CA ASN A 117 5.29 -2.72 -15.19
C ASN A 117 4.69 -1.58 -16.02
N PHE A 118 5.50 -0.66 -16.52
CA PHE A 118 5.04 0.43 -17.38
C PHE A 118 4.30 -0.05 -18.64
N ASN A 119 4.63 -1.25 -19.14
CA ASN A 119 3.97 -1.87 -20.29
C ASN A 119 2.55 -2.39 -19.96
N LYS A 120 2.24 -2.60 -18.68
CA LYS A 120 0.94 -3.06 -18.19
C LYS A 120 0.57 -2.27 -16.93
N PRO A 121 0.21 -0.99 -17.06
CA PRO A 121 -0.15 -0.17 -15.90
C PRO A 121 -1.34 -0.79 -15.15
N PRO A 122 -1.42 -0.60 -13.82
CA PRO A 122 -2.52 -1.11 -13.03
C PRO A 122 -3.83 -0.54 -13.58
N ARG A 123 -4.70 -1.42 -14.08
CA ARG A 123 -6.05 -1.02 -14.49
C ARG A 123 -6.89 -0.89 -13.24
N ARG A 124 -7.63 0.21 -13.15
CA ARG A 124 -8.63 0.39 -12.09
C ARG A 124 -9.59 -0.81 -12.16
N PRO A 125 -9.71 -1.62 -11.11
CA PRO A 125 -10.60 -2.77 -11.19
C PRO A 125 -12.04 -2.27 -11.25
N GLN A 126 -12.86 -2.83 -12.14
CA GLN A 126 -14.28 -2.50 -12.21
C GLN A 126 -14.95 -2.79 -10.87
N GLY A 127 -15.40 -1.74 -10.18
CA GLY A 127 -16.09 -1.80 -8.88
C GLY A 127 -15.38 -1.17 -7.68
N TYR A 128 -14.24 -0.47 -7.85
CA TYR A 128 -13.61 0.29 -6.76
C TYR A 128 -14.17 1.71 -6.68
N SER A 129 -14.81 2.06 -5.56
CA SER A 129 -15.06 3.45 -5.15
C SER A 129 -13.83 4.00 -4.41
N LEU A 130 -13.48 5.28 -4.64
CA LEU A 130 -12.49 5.98 -3.83
C LEU A 130 -12.94 5.90 -2.37
N ILE A 131 -12.10 5.31 -1.52
CA ILE A 131 -12.21 5.44 -0.07
C ILE A 131 -11.60 6.80 0.29
#